data_AF-A0A3S9XAB0-F1
#
_entry.id   AF-A0A3S9XAB0-F1
#
_cell.length_a   1.000
_cell.length_b   1.000
_cell.length_c   1.000
_cell.angle_alpha   90.00
_cell.angle_beta   90.00
_cell.angle_gamma   90.00
#
_symmetry.space_group_name_H-M   'P 1'
#
loop_
_entity.id
_entity.type
_entity.pdbx_description
1 polymer ?
#
loop_
_entity_poly.entity_id
_entity_poly.type
_entity_poly.pdbx_seq_one_letter_code
_entity_poly.pdbx_strand_id
1 'polypeptide(L)'
;MGTSLCKPVHNLKFSGQSQEALKRIKTQMSLYNLGAALLMSGTIHTILTKSSPTQIAYNVTTSDWDLLSKAAGDWPTAVKNIIAKEAATMEINTTGAESEFWGGLSSCLRR
;
A
#
# COMPACT_ATOMS: atom_id res chain seq x y z
N MET A 1 -1.23 -21.23 7.12
CA MET A 1 -0.31 -20.55 8.07
C MET A 1 -0.59 -19.05 7.98
N GLY A 2 -1.26 -18.48 8.98
CA GLY A 2 -1.61 -17.06 9.01
C GLY A 2 -0.45 -16.26 9.59
N THR A 3 0.31 -15.57 8.74
CA THR A 3 1.20 -14.51 9.19
C THR A 3 0.33 -13.28 9.49
N SER A 4 0.57 -12.60 10.61
CA SER A 4 -0.08 -11.30 10.84
C SER A 4 0.41 -10.33 9.76
N LEU A 5 -0.44 -9.98 8.81
CA LEU A 5 0.00 -9.38 7.55
C LEU A 5 0.29 -7.86 7.64
N CYS A 6 -0.17 -7.18 8.69
CA CYS A 6 0.07 -5.74 8.92
C CYS A 6 1.29 -5.52 9.85
N LYS A 7 2.48 -5.99 9.45
CA LYS A 7 3.72 -5.86 10.24
C LYS A 7 4.58 -4.69 9.78
N PRO A 8 5.43 -4.13 10.67
CA PRO A 8 6.43 -3.16 10.26
C PRO A 8 7.31 -3.71 9.12
N VAL A 9 7.58 -2.87 8.13
CA VAL A 9 8.49 -3.14 7.01
C VAL A 9 9.60 -2.10 7.05
N HIS A 10 10.85 -2.55 7.12
CA HIS A 10 12.01 -1.66 7.21
C HIS A 10 12.82 -1.68 5.91
N ASN A 11 13.45 -0.55 5.59
CA ASN A 11 14.31 -0.40 4.40
C ASN A 11 13.60 -0.78 3.09
N LEU A 12 12.31 -0.46 2.99
CA LEU A 12 11.48 -0.73 1.83
C LEU A 12 11.91 0.16 0.67
N LYS A 13 12.39 -0.47 -0.41
CA LYS A 13 12.67 0.18 -1.69
C LYS A 13 11.77 -0.43 -2.72
N PHE A 14 11.31 0.36 -3.69
CA PHE A 14 10.43 -0.13 -4.74
C PHE A 14 11.20 -0.27 -6.05
N SER A 15 11.12 -1.46 -6.62
CA SER A 15 11.51 -1.80 -7.98
C SER A 15 10.69 -1.01 -8.99
N GLY A 16 11.18 -0.94 -10.24
CA GLY A 16 10.44 -0.26 -11.31
C GLY A 16 9.03 -0.81 -11.49
N GLN A 17 8.84 -2.13 -11.37
CA GLN A 17 7.52 -2.76 -11.45
C GLN A 17 6.59 -2.32 -10.32
N SER A 18 7.10 -2.30 -9.09
CA SER A 18 6.35 -1.80 -7.92
C SER A 18 5.97 -0.33 -8.07
N GLN A 19 6.85 0.51 -8.63
CA GLN A 19 6.53 1.91 -8.90
C GLN A 19 5.42 2.07 -9.94
N GLU A 20 5.37 1.24 -10.97
CA GLU A 20 4.26 1.25 -11.92
C GLU A 20 2.94 0.80 -11.29
N ALA A 21 2.97 -0.21 -10.43
CA ALA A 21 1.81 -0.62 -9.65
C ALA A 21 1.29 0.50 -8.74
N LEU A 22 2.19 1.21 -8.05
CA LEU A 22 1.85 2.38 -7.24
C LEU A 22 1.22 3.50 -8.08
N LYS A 23 1.71 3.74 -9.31
CA LYS A 23 1.07 4.69 -10.24
C LYS A 23 -0.35 4.25 -10.61
N ARG A 24 -0.57 2.96 -10.89
CA ARG A 24 -1.92 2.43 -11.15
C ARG A 24 -2.85 2.62 -9.95
N ILE A 25 -2.39 2.29 -8.75
CA ILE A 25 -3.15 2.48 -7.50
C ILE A 25 -3.49 3.95 -7.29
N LYS A 26 -2.52 4.86 -7.46
CA LYS A 26 -2.74 6.30 -7.36
C LYS A 26 -3.82 6.80 -8.33
N THR A 27 -3.79 6.34 -9.58
CA THR A 27 -4.81 6.69 -10.58
C THR A 27 -6.19 6.21 -10.13
N GLN A 28 -6.31 4.98 -9.62
CA GLN A 28 -7.57 4.46 -9.07
C GLN A 28 -8.04 5.31 -7.89
N MET A 29 -7.17 5.59 -6.93
CA MET A 29 -7.54 6.45 -5.80
C MET A 29 -7.97 7.85 -6.22
N SER A 30 -7.35 8.43 -7.24
CA SER A 30 -7.73 9.74 -7.78
C SER A 30 -9.09 9.71 -8.46
N LEU A 31 -9.40 8.65 -9.22
CA LEU A 31 -10.70 8.49 -9.88
C LEU A 31 -11.87 8.45 -8.88
N TYR A 32 -11.62 7.90 -7.69
CA TYR A 32 -12.60 7.80 -6.61
C TYR A 32 -12.44 8.90 -5.54
N ASN A 33 -11.64 9.94 -5.79
CA ASN A 33 -11.38 11.06 -4.86
C ASN A 33 -10.88 10.65 -3.46
N LEU A 34 -10.19 9.53 -3.34
CA LEU A 34 -9.71 8.98 -2.06
C LEU A 34 -8.38 9.58 -1.57
N GLY A 35 -7.77 10.46 -2.36
CA GLY A 35 -6.51 11.10 -1.99
C GLY A 35 -6.58 11.85 -0.66
N ALA A 36 -7.74 12.48 -0.36
CA ALA A 36 -7.99 13.19 0.89
C ALA A 36 -8.16 12.26 2.09
N ALA A 37 -8.81 11.10 1.90
CA ALA A 37 -9.03 10.10 2.95
C ALA A 37 -7.71 9.49 3.47
N LEU A 38 -6.67 9.49 2.65
CA LEU A 38 -5.34 8.99 3.02
C LEU A 38 -4.41 10.04 3.62
N LEU A 39 -4.75 11.33 3.64
CA LEU A 39 -3.85 12.37 4.17
C LEU A 39 -3.43 12.11 5.63
N MET A 40 -4.17 11.27 6.35
CA MET A 40 -3.89 10.87 7.72
C MET A 40 -3.00 9.62 7.87
N SER A 41 -2.57 8.94 6.79
CA SER A 41 -1.98 7.58 6.86
C SER A 41 -0.44 7.48 6.74
N GLY A 42 0.30 8.48 7.23
CA GLY A 42 1.75 8.37 7.47
C GLY A 42 2.61 7.97 6.26
N THR A 43 3.55 7.04 6.45
CA THR A 43 4.47 6.58 5.40
C THR A 43 3.73 5.92 4.24
N ILE A 44 2.65 5.16 4.51
CA ILE A 44 1.84 4.50 3.46
C ILE A 44 1.15 5.54 2.58
N HIS A 45 0.66 6.65 3.15
CA HIS A 45 0.13 7.75 2.34
C HIS A 45 1.18 8.24 1.36
N THR A 46 2.38 8.53 1.86
CA THR A 46 3.50 9.01 1.05
C THR A 46 3.82 8.04 -0.08
N ILE A 47 3.83 6.74 0.19
CA ILE A 47 4.07 5.68 -0.80
C ILE A 47 2.97 5.65 -1.88
N LEU A 48 1.68 5.73 -1.49
CA LEU A 48 0.55 5.61 -2.41
C LEU A 48 0.26 6.88 -3.20
N THR A 49 0.62 8.06 -2.69
CA THR A 49 0.27 9.36 -3.30
C THR A 49 1.44 10.09 -3.90
N LYS A 50 2.67 9.93 -3.39
CA LYS A 50 3.85 10.58 -3.96
C LYS A 50 4.56 9.68 -4.96
N SER A 51 4.83 10.26 -6.12
CA SER A 51 5.66 9.65 -7.16
C SER A 51 7.14 9.87 -6.80
N SER A 52 7.63 9.26 -5.72
CA SER A 52 9.02 9.46 -5.32
C SER A 52 9.97 8.51 -6.07
N PRO A 53 11.16 8.98 -6.48
CA PRO A 53 12.12 8.19 -7.23
C PRO A 53 12.65 7.00 -6.42
N THR A 54 13.14 6.01 -7.14
CA THR A 54 13.54 4.63 -6.80
C THR A 54 14.59 4.49 -5.68
N GLN A 55 15.01 5.58 -5.05
CA GLN A 55 16.16 5.62 -4.14
C GLN A 55 15.83 5.90 -2.66
N ILE A 56 14.59 6.28 -2.33
CA ILE A 56 14.20 6.51 -0.93
C ILE A 56 13.81 5.18 -0.29
N ALA A 57 14.50 4.82 0.79
CA ALA A 57 14.11 3.71 1.64
C ALA A 57 13.00 4.16 2.61
N TYR A 58 11.88 3.44 2.63
CA TYR A 58 10.75 3.70 3.52
C TYR A 58 10.79 2.76 4.72
N ASN A 59 10.28 3.27 5.85
CA ASN A 59 10.01 2.46 7.03
C ASN A 59 8.52 2.55 7.31
N VAL A 60 7.81 1.45 7.10
CA VAL A 60 6.39 1.33 7.42
C VAL A 60 6.30 0.73 8.81
N THR A 61 5.61 1.40 9.71
CA THR A 61 5.41 0.99 11.11
C THR A 61 4.04 0.36 11.30
N THR A 62 3.80 -0.29 12.44
CA THR A 62 2.47 -0.79 12.81
C THR A 62 1.42 0.33 12.79
N SER A 63 1.79 1.51 13.28
CA SER A 63 0.90 2.68 13.31
C SER A 63 0.47 3.12 11.91
N ASP A 64 1.35 3.01 10.91
CA ASP A 64 0.99 3.33 9.52
C ASP A 64 -0.10 2.38 9.00
N TRP A 65 0.00 1.09 9.32
CA TRP A 65 -1.02 0.10 8.95
C TRP A 65 -2.36 0.34 9.66
N ASP A 66 -2.34 0.69 10.96
CA ASP A 66 -3.56 1.00 11.71
C ASP A 66 -4.27 2.22 11.12
N LEU A 67 -3.52 3.23 10.71
CA LEU A 67 -4.07 4.42 10.05
C LEU A 67 -4.63 4.08 8.67
N LEU A 68 -3.96 3.23 7.90
CA LEU A 68 -4.47 2.73 6.62
C LEU A 68 -5.81 1.99 6.83
N SER A 69 -5.89 1.04 7.75
CA SER A 69 -7.12 0.27 7.97
C SER A 69 -8.28 1.15 8.42
N LYS A 70 -8.03 2.15 9.27
CA LYS A 70 -9.04 3.15 9.65
C LYS A 70 -9.52 3.95 8.43
N ALA A 71 -8.59 4.48 7.63
CA ALA A 71 -8.93 5.24 6.44
C ALA A 71 -9.66 4.40 5.38
N ALA A 72 -9.25 3.14 5.20
CA ALA A 72 -9.84 2.20 4.25
C ALA A 72 -11.24 1.72 4.67
N GLY A 73 -11.62 1.88 5.94
CA GLY A 73 -12.98 1.63 6.41
C GLY A 73 -14.03 2.38 5.60
N ASP A 74 -13.73 3.64 5.26
CA ASP A 74 -14.63 4.54 4.53
C ASP A 74 -14.52 4.41 3.00
N TRP A 75 -13.63 3.57 2.49
CA TRP A 75 -13.44 3.44 1.03
C TRP A 75 -14.53 2.56 0.40
N PRO A 76 -14.97 2.89 -0.83
CA PRO A 76 -15.82 2.00 -1.60
C PRO A 76 -15.17 0.61 -1.77
N THR A 77 -15.95 -0.45 -1.55
CA THR A 77 -15.48 -1.84 -1.67
C THR A 77 -14.83 -2.14 -3.02
N ALA A 78 -15.34 -1.53 -4.10
CA ALA A 78 -14.74 -1.66 -5.43
C ALA A 78 -13.27 -1.19 -5.45
N VAL A 79 -12.96 -0.08 -4.79
CA VAL A 79 -11.60 0.47 -4.76
C VAL A 79 -10.68 -0.39 -3.91
N LYS A 80 -11.15 -0.83 -2.74
CA LYS A 80 -10.41 -1.79 -1.89
C LYS A 80 -10.05 -3.05 -2.67
N ASN A 81 -10.99 -3.60 -3.43
CA ASN A 81 -10.77 -4.79 -4.24
C ASN A 81 -9.76 -4.57 -5.37
N ILE A 82 -9.81 -3.43 -6.06
CA ILE A 82 -8.85 -3.09 -7.12
C ILE A 82 -7.43 -2.99 -6.54
N ILE A 83 -7.26 -2.23 -5.46
CA ILE A 83 -5.94 -2.04 -4.82
C ILE A 83 -5.43 -3.35 -4.23
N ALA A 84 -6.29 -4.14 -3.58
CA ALA A 84 -5.90 -5.43 -3.01
C ALA A 84 -5.50 -6.45 -4.10
N LYS A 85 -6.11 -6.40 -5.29
CA LYS A 85 -5.75 -7.26 -6.43
C LYS A 85 -4.38 -6.87 -6.99
N GLU A 86 -4.13 -5.58 -7.15
CA GLU A 86 -2.83 -5.07 -7.58
C GLU A 86 -1.74 -5.45 -6.57
N ALA A 87 -2.00 -5.25 -5.28
CA ALA A 87 -1.09 -5.61 -4.20
C ALA A 87 -0.80 -7.12 -4.16
N ALA A 88 -1.81 -7.98 -4.27
CA ALA A 88 -1.60 -9.43 -4.34
C ALA A 88 -0.77 -9.86 -5.57
N THR A 89 -0.92 -9.15 -6.68
CA THR A 89 -0.12 -9.40 -7.89
C THR A 89 1.34 -9.02 -7.64
N MET A 90 1.59 -7.90 -6.97
CA MET A 90 2.94 -7.45 -6.66
C MET A 90 3.62 -8.29 -5.58
N GLU A 91 2.87 -8.79 -4.60
CA GLU A 91 3.36 -9.71 -3.56
C GLU A 91 4.02 -10.95 -4.18
N ILE A 92 3.41 -11.51 -5.24
CA ILE A 92 3.91 -12.69 -5.97
C ILE A 92 5.13 -12.34 -6.83
N ASN A 93 5.18 -11.14 -7.41
CA ASN A 93 6.21 -10.74 -8.36
C ASN A 93 7.44 -10.07 -7.72
N THR A 94 7.44 -9.88 -6.40
CA THR A 94 8.52 -9.20 -5.67
C THR A 94 9.04 -10.08 -4.54
N THR A 95 10.14 -9.66 -3.91
CA THR A 95 10.78 -10.41 -2.82
C THR A 95 11.19 -9.49 -1.68
N GLY A 96 11.51 -10.08 -0.53
CA GLY A 96 11.95 -9.35 0.66
C GLY A 96 10.92 -8.30 1.11
N ALA A 97 11.42 -7.11 1.47
CA ALA A 97 10.59 -6.02 2.00
C ALA A 97 9.46 -5.58 1.05
N GLU A 98 9.66 -5.65 -0.28
CA GLU A 98 8.58 -5.33 -1.24
C GLU A 98 7.42 -6.31 -1.11
N SER A 99 7.71 -7.61 -1.12
CA SER A 99 6.68 -8.64 -1.02
C SER A 99 5.92 -8.53 0.31
N GLU A 100 6.64 -8.28 1.41
CA GLU A 100 6.04 -8.05 2.73
C GLU A 100 5.11 -6.82 2.75
N PHE A 101 5.55 -5.71 2.15
CA PHE A 101 4.70 -4.52 2.01
C PHE A 101 3.44 -4.80 1.20
N TRP A 102 3.58 -5.48 0.06
CA TRP A 102 2.45 -5.77 -0.82
C TRP A 102 1.46 -6.77 -0.18
N GLY A 103 1.95 -7.77 0.55
CA GLY A 103 1.12 -8.67 1.35
C GLY A 103 0.39 -7.95 2.50
N GLY A 104 1.05 -6.98 3.13
CA GLY A 104 0.40 -6.09 4.10
C GLY A 104 -0.70 -5.25 3.45
N LEU A 105 -0.41 -4.60 2.34
CA LEU A 105 -1.39 -3.76 1.65
C LEU A 105 -2.61 -4.57 1.17
N SER A 106 -2.41 -5.78 0.63
CA SER A 106 -3.50 -6.63 0.13
C SER A 106 -4.45 -7.11 1.24
N SER A 107 -3.93 -7.31 2.44
CA SER A 107 -4.65 -7.87 3.58
C SER A 107 -5.29 -6.82 4.48
N CYS A 108 -4.58 -5.73 4.80
CA CYS A 108 -5.06 -4.67 5.69
C CYS A 108 -6.20 -3.87 5.04
N LEU A 109 -6.31 -3.89 3.71
CA LEU A 109 -7.42 -3.31 2.95
C LEU A 109 -8.68 -4.17 2.89
N ARG A 110 -8.59 -5.47 3.19
CA ARG A 110 -9.74 -6.40 3.17
C ARG A 110 -10.39 -6.58 4.55
N ARG A 111 -9.77 -6.07 5.61
CA ARG A 111 -10.35 -6.00 6.95
C ARG A 111 -11.42 -4.91 7.02
#